data_AF-A0A0D0DP16-F1
#
_entry.id   AF-A0A0D0DP16-F1
#
_cell.length_a   1.000
_cell.length_b   1.000
_cell.length_c   1.000
_cell.angle_alpha   90.00
_cell.angle_beta   90.00
_cell.angle_gamma   90.00
#
_symmetry.space_group_name_H-M   'P 1'
#
loop_
_entity.id
_entity.type
_entity.pdbx_description
1 polymer ?
#
loop_
_entity_poly.entity_id
_entity_poly.type
_entity_poly.pdbx_seq_one_letter_code
_entity_poly.pdbx_strand_id
1 'polypeptide(L)'
;KTQDDYLCQWIDHRNEYLEALLAMGAPPNPWKCSICDGDRTYKCLVCFSQPLFCIQCCQQQHCMLPFHQIKQWMGTFFEDLSHHLCG
;
A
#
# COMPACT_ATOMS: atom_id res chain seq x y z
N LYS A 1 -17.43 14.83 33.45
CA LYS A 1 -17.18 14.21 32.14
C LYS A 1 -18.15 13.06 31.97
N THR A 2 -19.07 13.17 31.03
CA THR A 2 -19.96 12.10 30.59
C THR A 2 -19.23 11.22 29.58
N GLN A 3 -19.82 10.08 29.24
CA GLN A 3 -19.31 9.22 28.16
C GLN A 3 -19.27 9.97 26.81
N ASP A 4 -20.26 10.82 26.54
CA ASP A 4 -20.32 11.63 25.32
C ASP A 4 -19.17 12.65 25.24
N ASP A 5 -18.75 13.22 26.37
CA ASP A 5 -17.63 14.17 26.39
C ASP A 5 -16.33 13.55 25.84
N TYR A 6 -16.10 12.25 26.06
CA TYR A 6 -14.92 11.54 25.57
C TYR A 6 -15.01 11.22 24.07
N LEU A 7 -16.20 10.92 23.56
CA LEU A 7 -16.41 10.71 22.12
C LEU A 7 -16.20 12.01 21.34
N CYS A 8 -16.65 13.15 21.87
CA CYS A 8 -16.40 14.46 21.27
C CYS A 8 -14.91 14.80 21.22
N GLN A 9 -14.16 14.56 22.31
CA GLN A 9 -12.70 14.75 22.34
C GLN A 9 -11.97 13.88 21.29
N TRP A 10 -12.48 12.69 20.97
CA TRP A 10 -11.86 11.82 19.95
C TRP A 10 -12.02 12.37 18.52
N ILE A 11 -13.12 13.05 18.22
CA ILE A 11 -13.38 13.58 16.87
C ILE A 11 -12.26 14.53 16.43
N ASP A 12 -11.74 15.35 17.33
CA ASP A 12 -10.66 16.31 17.06
C ASP A 12 -9.36 15.60 16.63
N HIS A 13 -9.11 14.39 17.12
CA HIS A 13 -7.91 13.59 16.81
C HIS A 13 -8.11 12.56 15.71
N ARG A 14 -9.35 12.34 15.24
CA ARG A 14 -9.68 11.25 14.29
C ARG A 14 -8.74 11.20 13.09
N ASN A 15 -8.48 12.36 12.48
CA ASN A 15 -7.70 12.42 11.25
C ASN A 15 -6.22 12.07 11.50
N GLU A 16 -5.64 12.46 12.63
CA GLU A 16 -4.26 12.11 13.00
C GLU A 16 -4.08 10.59 13.14
N TYR A 17 -5.03 9.93 13.82
CA TYR A 17 -5.04 8.48 13.93
C TYR A 17 -5.26 7.79 12.58
N LEU A 18 -6.14 8.34 11.74
CA LEU A 18 -6.37 7.83 10.39
C LEU A 18 -5.11 7.92 9.53
N GLU A 19 -4.43 9.06 9.55
CA GLU A 19 -3.16 9.25 8.84
C GLU A 19 -2.07 8.30 9.35
N ALA A 20 -1.96 8.11 10.67
CA ALA A 20 -1.02 7.14 11.24
C ALA A 20 -1.33 5.70 10.80
N LEU A 21 -2.60 5.30 10.78
CA LEU A 21 -3.03 3.98 10.30
C LEU A 21 -2.71 3.79 8.80
N LEU A 22 -2.95 4.82 7.99
CA LEU A 22 -2.61 4.80 6.57
C LEU A 22 -1.09 4.75 6.34
N ALA A 23 -0.31 5.50 7.13
CA ALA A 23 1.14 5.50 7.09
C ALA A 23 1.74 4.16 7.50
N MET A 24 1.14 3.45 8.47
CA MET A 24 1.55 2.08 8.81
C MET A 24 1.29 1.09 7.66
N GLY A 25 0.33 1.38 6.78
CA GLY A 25 0.10 0.63 5.53
C GLY A 25 1.02 1.07 4.38
N ALA A 26 1.75 2.17 4.56
CA ALA A 26 2.73 2.66 3.61
C ALA A 26 4.04 1.87 3.72
N PRO A 27 4.80 1.77 2.64
CA PRO A 27 6.01 0.98 2.64
C PRO A 27 7.19 1.64 3.38
N PRO A 28 8.08 0.83 3.99
CA PRO A 28 9.26 1.35 4.67
C PRO A 28 10.22 2.06 3.71
N ASN A 29 10.72 3.22 4.12
CA ASN A 29 11.85 3.93 3.48
C ASN A 29 13.13 3.09 3.66
N PRO A 30 13.96 2.84 2.62
CA PRO A 30 13.96 3.38 1.24
C PRO A 30 13.01 2.69 0.27
N TRP A 31 12.40 3.46 -0.65
CA TRP A 31 11.40 3.05 -1.64
C TRP A 31 11.99 2.37 -2.90
N LYS A 32 12.85 1.34 -2.72
CA LYS A 32 13.55 0.57 -3.78
C LYS A 32 13.04 -0.83 -4.16
N CYS A 33 12.94 -1.15 -5.45
CA CYS A 33 12.41 -2.43 -5.89
C CYS A 33 13.15 -3.59 -5.22
N SER A 34 12.42 -4.58 -4.71
CA SER A 34 12.98 -5.76 -4.04
C SER A 34 13.84 -6.64 -4.94
N ILE A 35 13.92 -6.36 -6.25
CA ILE A 35 14.68 -7.14 -7.24
C ILE A 35 15.82 -6.31 -7.85
N CYS A 36 15.54 -5.12 -8.38
CA CYS A 36 16.50 -4.35 -9.20
C CYS A 36 16.94 -3.01 -8.59
N ASP A 37 16.61 -2.75 -7.33
CA ASP A 37 16.95 -1.50 -6.60
C ASP A 37 16.39 -0.20 -7.20
N GLY A 38 15.64 -0.25 -8.31
CA GLY A 38 15.01 0.91 -8.96
C GLY A 38 13.77 1.44 -8.23
N ASP A 39 13.22 2.56 -8.69
CA ASP A 39 12.03 3.18 -8.08
C ASP A 39 10.81 2.27 -8.15
N ARG A 40 10.02 2.25 -7.07
CA ARG A 40 8.90 1.32 -6.91
C ARG A 40 7.63 2.03 -6.48
N THR A 41 6.51 1.54 -7.00
CA THR A 41 5.17 1.97 -6.59
C THR A 41 4.19 0.80 -6.49
N TYR A 42 4.57 -0.41 -6.87
CA TYR A 42 3.63 -1.54 -6.93
C TYR A 42 3.86 -2.50 -5.78
N LYS A 43 2.79 -2.96 -5.13
CA LYS A 43 2.81 -4.03 -4.13
C LYS A 43 1.82 -5.12 -4.47
N CYS A 44 2.17 -6.37 -4.15
CA CYS A 44 1.20 -7.46 -4.18
C CYS A 44 0.66 -7.70 -2.77
N LEU A 45 -0.66 -7.83 -2.63
CA LEU A 45 -1.31 -8.12 -1.34
C LEU A 45 -1.25 -9.62 -0.96
N VAL A 46 -1.02 -10.49 -1.94
CA VAL A 46 -1.01 -11.94 -1.77
C VAL A 46 0.39 -12.47 -1.46
N CYS A 47 1.43 -11.81 -1.98
CA CYS A 47 2.81 -12.21 -1.72
C CYS A 47 3.16 -12.07 -0.24
N PHE A 48 3.86 -13.08 0.28
CA PHE A 48 4.46 -13.03 1.61
C PHE A 48 5.37 -11.80 1.73
N SER A 49 5.36 -11.16 2.89
CA SER A 49 6.04 -9.89 3.21
C SER A 49 5.63 -8.66 2.39
N GLN A 50 4.66 -8.77 1.48
CA GLN A 50 4.16 -7.68 0.62
C GLN A 50 5.28 -6.81 0.02
N PRO A 51 6.24 -7.42 -0.72
CA PRO A 51 7.35 -6.71 -1.31
C PRO A 51 6.90 -5.66 -2.32
N LEU A 52 7.81 -4.72 -2.57
CA LEU A 52 7.59 -3.64 -3.51
C LEU A 52 8.40 -3.79 -4.78
N PHE A 53 7.75 -3.48 -5.89
CA PHE A 53 8.27 -3.69 -7.23
C PHE A 53 8.20 -2.41 -8.08
N CYS A 54 9.18 -2.24 -8.95
CA CYS A 54 9.00 -1.41 -10.13
C CYS A 54 8.02 -2.12 -11.09
N ILE A 55 7.52 -1.40 -12.10
CA ILE A 55 6.54 -1.96 -13.04
C ILE A 55 7.07 -3.22 -13.76
N GLN A 56 8.31 -3.19 -14.25
CA GLN A 56 8.90 -4.30 -15.00
C GLN A 56 9.04 -5.57 -14.16
N CYS A 57 9.58 -5.44 -12.95
CA CYS A 57 9.70 -6.56 -12.02
C CYS A 57 8.33 -7.07 -11.57
N CYS A 58 7.36 -6.18 -11.37
CA CYS A 58 6.00 -6.58 -11.02
C CYS A 58 5.37 -7.46 -12.10
N GLN A 59 5.48 -7.04 -13.36
CA GLN A 59 4.95 -7.80 -14.50
C GLN A 59 5.63 -9.16 -14.64
N GLN A 60 6.95 -9.22 -14.58
CA GLN A 60 7.70 -10.48 -14.69
C GLN A 60 7.32 -11.49 -13.60
N GLN A 61 7.12 -11.03 -12.36
CA GLN A 61 6.78 -11.91 -11.24
C GLN A 61 5.32 -12.36 -11.24
N HIS A 62 4.39 -11.51 -11.71
CA HIS A 62 2.96 -11.73 -11.52
C HIS A 62 2.18 -12.05 -12.80
N CYS A 63 2.81 -12.03 -13.98
CA CYS A 63 2.03 -12.18 -15.21
C CYS A 63 1.35 -13.55 -15.35
N MET A 64 1.89 -14.58 -14.70
CA MET A 64 1.29 -15.93 -14.67
C MET A 64 0.49 -16.21 -13.38
N LEU A 65 0.22 -15.18 -12.56
CA LEU A 65 -0.43 -15.30 -11.25
C LEU A 65 -1.74 -14.48 -11.20
N PRO A 66 -2.81 -14.93 -11.88
CA PRO A 66 -4.03 -14.15 -12.11
C PRO A 66 -4.82 -13.81 -10.83
N PHE A 67 -4.57 -14.52 -9.72
CA PHE A 67 -5.24 -14.27 -8.44
C PHE A 67 -4.44 -13.32 -7.53
N HIS A 68 -3.23 -12.94 -7.92
CA HIS A 68 -2.43 -11.98 -7.15
C HIS A 68 -2.97 -10.57 -7.36
N GLN A 69 -3.35 -9.92 -6.26
CA GLN A 69 -3.87 -8.56 -6.30
C GLN A 69 -2.72 -7.57 -6.21
N ILE A 70 -2.49 -6.83 -7.30
CA ILE A 70 -1.47 -5.79 -7.35
C ILE A 70 -2.11 -4.43 -7.10
N LYS A 71 -1.47 -3.64 -6.24
CA LYS A 71 -1.85 -2.26 -6.00
C LYS A 71 -0.70 -1.30 -6.29
N GLN A 72 -1.03 -0.14 -6.86
CA GLN A 72 -0.09 0.96 -7.07
C GLN A 72 -0.22 1.99 -5.95
N TRP A 73 0.91 2.48 -5.47
CA TRP A 73 1.02 3.60 -4.57
C TRP A 73 0.81 4.91 -5.33
N MET A 74 -0.17 5.70 -4.90
CA MET A 74 -0.55 6.98 -5.50
C MET A 74 0.03 8.18 -4.75
N GLY A 75 0.95 7.97 -3.81
CA GLY A 75 1.52 9.02 -2.96
C GLY A 75 0.90 9.05 -1.56
N THR A 76 -0.40 8.77 -1.46
CA THR A 76 -1.15 8.77 -0.18
C THR A 76 -1.83 7.44 0.13
N PHE A 77 -2.20 6.66 -0.88
CA PHE A 77 -2.85 5.36 -0.71
C PHE A 77 -2.50 4.38 -1.84
N PHE A 78 -2.89 3.12 -1.67
CA PHE A 78 -2.75 2.06 -2.66
C PHE A 78 -4.04 1.85 -3.45
N GLU A 79 -4.00 2.08 -4.76
CA GLU A 79 -5.11 1.85 -5.70
C GLU A 79 -4.98 0.47 -6.38
N ASP A 80 -6.11 -0.19 -6.65
CA ASP A 80 -6.14 -1.54 -7.21
C ASP A 80 -5.89 -1.51 -8.73
N LEU A 81 -4.96 -2.35 -9.19
CA LEU A 81 -4.56 -2.49 -10.60
C LEU A 81 -4.59 -3.94 -11.08
N SER A 82 -5.28 -4.81 -10.34
CA SER A 82 -5.32 -6.28 -10.55
C SER A 82 -5.72 -6.74 -11.96
N HIS A 83 -6.19 -5.87 -12.85
CA HIS A 83 -6.60 -6.23 -14.22
C HIS A 83 -5.68 -5.78 -15.37
N HIS A 84 -4.68 -4.91 -15.17
CA HIS A 84 -4.01 -4.25 -16.31
C HIS A 84 -2.50 -4.48 -16.45
N LEU A 85 -1.90 -5.43 -15.71
CA LEU A 85 -0.45 -5.56 -15.67
C LEU A 85 0.15 -6.57 -16.66
N CYS A 86 -0.63 -7.49 -17.25
CA CYS A 86 -0.18 -8.22 -18.44
C CYS A 86 -0.72 -7.54 -19.69
N GLY A 87 0.19 -6.97 -20.48
CA GLY A 87 -0.01 -6.65 -21.89
C GLY A 87 0.99 -7.45 -22.70
#